data_AF-A0AAV4XQD1-F1
#
_entry.id   AF-A0AAV4XQD1-F1
#
_cell.length_a   1.000
_cell.length_b   1.000
_cell.length_c   1.000
_cell.angle_alpha   90.00
_cell.angle_beta   90.00
_cell.angle_gamma   90.00
#
_symmetry.space_group_name_H-M   'P 1'
#
loop_
_entity.id
_entity.type
_entity.pdbx_description
1 polymer ?
#
loop_
_entity_poly.entity_id
_entity_poly.type
_entity_poly.pdbx_seq_one_letter_code
_entity_poly.pdbx_strand_id
1 'polypeptide(L)'
;MEFPRNLRVAAVNYYGIFELPSNKNGHTKPGGTEGQLLELISQALHLRRGKPTYMYMFFKLFGAMFNQSFDEDKFSNRFLVGIWWCFCYLLSVSYAAVIASLLVIPMYESYPKDFEDLAEFVRKGEYKVILPRGTAYTKDTLNSLKESHVYLGETALKRGWYVPMEVYNKPYIPPKTAVIGGRLIFYFKYGRAPLSTKYISDDVMKFMRNGVLVNKNFCCKKAIDFVIKRINEFGLFERIVNYEIYKFGIRVLKTDFHDEQEERGLSLDDLSAAFICLTLGYILSIITFIVERIYSR
;
A
#
# COMPACT_ATOMS: atom_id res chain seq x y z
N MET A 1 28.77 -58.34 -33.07
CA MET A 1 28.46 -57.63 -34.32
C MET A 1 27.69 -56.37 -33.95
N GLU A 2 28.35 -55.22 -34.10
CA GLU A 2 27.83 -53.91 -33.72
C GLU A 2 26.75 -53.44 -34.70
N PHE A 3 25.65 -52.91 -34.18
CA PHE A 3 24.61 -52.26 -34.97
C PHE A 3 25.12 -50.91 -35.52
N PRO A 4 24.88 -50.57 -36.79
CA PRO A 4 25.35 -49.32 -37.37
C PRO A 4 24.63 -48.11 -36.77
N ARG A 5 25.43 -47.14 -36.28
CA ARG A 5 25.02 -45.93 -35.56
C ARG A 5 24.35 -44.84 -36.40
N ASN A 6 23.95 -45.10 -37.64
CA ASN A 6 23.29 -44.10 -38.50
C ASN A 6 22.29 -44.75 -39.46
N LEU A 7 21.03 -44.87 -39.04
CA LEU A 7 19.91 -45.17 -39.92
C LEU A 7 19.45 -43.84 -40.56
N ARG A 8 19.88 -43.57 -41.80
CA ARG A 8 19.34 -42.45 -42.59
C ARG A 8 17.99 -42.87 -43.16
N VAL A 9 16.91 -42.47 -42.49
CA VAL A 9 15.55 -42.68 -43.00
C VAL A 9 15.19 -41.48 -43.87
N ALA A 10 15.10 -41.69 -45.18
CA ALA A 10 14.51 -40.71 -46.09
C ALA A 10 12.98 -40.79 -45.93
N ALA A 11 12.38 -39.77 -45.32
CA ALA A 11 10.93 -39.62 -45.30
C ALA A 11 10.51 -38.94 -46.61
N VAL A 12 9.81 -39.67 -47.47
CA VAL A 12 9.15 -39.10 -48.65
C VAL A 12 7.83 -38.49 -48.16
N ASN A 13 7.68 -37.17 -48.27
CA ASN A 13 6.40 -36.50 -48.02
C ASN A 13 5.38 -36.97 -49.08
N TYR A 14 4.49 -37.87 -48.69
CA TYR A 14 3.31 -38.18 -49.49
C TYR A 14 2.28 -37.07 -49.24
N TYR A 15 2.11 -36.17 -50.21
CA TYR A 15 0.91 -35.35 -50.27
C TYR A 15 -0.22 -36.26 -50.75
N GLY A 16 -0.95 -36.87 -49.81
CA GLY A 16 -2.20 -37.53 -50.12
C GLY A 16 -3.21 -36.48 -50.59
N ILE A 17 -3.39 -36.36 -51.90
CA ILE A 17 -4.48 -35.57 -52.48
C ILE A 17 -5.75 -36.40 -52.29
N PHE A 18 -6.64 -35.95 -51.41
CA PHE A 18 -7.96 -36.55 -51.22
C PHE A 18 -8.82 -36.27 -52.46
N GLU A 19 -8.88 -37.21 -53.40
CA GLU A 19 -9.87 -37.17 -54.46
C GLU A 19 -11.22 -37.62 -53.90
N LEU A 20 -12.15 -36.67 -53.73
CA LEU A 20 -13.55 -36.95 -53.47
C LEU A 20 -14.25 -37.14 -54.82
N PRO A 21 -14.57 -38.38 -55.26
CA PRO A 21 -15.28 -38.57 -56.52
C PRO A 21 -16.67 -37.95 -56.40
N SER A 22 -16.95 -36.96 -57.24
CA SER A 22 -18.26 -36.32 -57.34
C SER A 22 -19.24 -37.31 -57.97
N ASN A 23 -20.15 -37.85 -57.16
CA ASN A 23 -21.30 -38.58 -57.65
C ASN A 23 -22.39 -37.59 -58.09
N LYS A 24 -23.12 -37.89 -59.16
CA LYS A 24 -24.15 -37.04 -59.80
C LYS A 24 -25.32 -36.62 -58.88
N ASN A 25 -25.37 -37.11 -57.64
CA ASN A 25 -26.40 -36.80 -56.65
C ASN A 25 -25.90 -35.87 -55.52
N GLY A 26 -24.74 -35.22 -55.65
CA GLY A 26 -24.33 -34.11 -54.77
C GLY A 26 -23.90 -34.48 -53.34
N HIS A 27 -23.85 -35.76 -52.98
CA HIS A 27 -23.30 -36.23 -51.70
C HIS A 27 -21.91 -36.82 -51.90
N THR A 28 -20.88 -36.11 -51.42
CA THR A 28 -19.52 -36.61 -51.31
C THR A 28 -19.38 -37.48 -50.07
N LYS A 29 -19.45 -38.81 -50.24
CA LYS A 29 -19.04 -39.76 -49.18
C LYS A 29 -17.63 -40.25 -49.47
N PRO A 30 -16.67 -40.12 -48.53
CA PRO A 30 -15.36 -40.73 -48.70
C PRO A 30 -15.52 -42.26 -48.70
N GLY A 31 -15.09 -42.91 -49.79
CA GLY A 31 -15.08 -44.36 -49.91
C GLY A 31 -13.73 -44.96 -49.49
N GLY A 32 -13.73 -46.23 -49.08
CA GLY A 32 -12.52 -46.95 -48.64
C GLY A 32 -12.38 -47.07 -47.13
N THR A 33 -11.35 -47.79 -46.67
CA THR A 33 -11.05 -48.02 -45.25
C THR A 33 -10.80 -46.72 -44.48
N GLU A 34 -10.27 -45.69 -45.15
CA GLU A 34 -10.05 -44.36 -44.61
C GLU A 34 -11.35 -43.55 -44.47
N GLY A 35 -12.30 -43.72 -45.40
CA GLY A 35 -13.64 -43.16 -45.31
C GLY A 35 -14.44 -43.76 -44.15
N GLN A 36 -14.32 -45.08 -43.95
CA GLN A 36 -14.88 -45.76 -42.77
C GLN A 36 -14.20 -45.32 -41.47
N LEU A 37 -12.88 -45.06 -41.48
CA LEU A 37 -12.17 -44.52 -40.32
C LEU A 37 -12.68 -43.11 -39.98
N LEU A 38 -12.89 -42.25 -40.97
CA LEU A 38 -13.47 -40.92 -40.78
C LEU A 38 -14.92 -40.98 -40.30
N GLU A 39 -15.70 -41.93 -40.79
CA GLU A 39 -17.08 -42.15 -40.33
C GLU A 39 -17.12 -42.69 -38.89
N LEU A 40 -16.19 -43.58 -38.51
CA LEU A 40 -16.02 -44.08 -37.15
C LEU A 40 -15.52 -42.99 -36.20
N ILE A 41 -14.59 -42.13 -36.63
CA ILE A 41 -14.11 -40.98 -35.85
C ILE A 41 -15.24 -39.96 -35.68
N SER A 42 -16.02 -39.69 -36.72
CA SER A 42 -17.21 -38.84 -36.67
C SER A 42 -18.28 -39.39 -35.73
N GLN A 43 -18.58 -40.68 -35.80
CA GLN A 43 -19.51 -41.36 -34.88
C GLN A 43 -18.99 -41.37 -33.44
N ALA A 44 -17.69 -41.58 -33.21
CA ALA A 44 -17.06 -41.51 -31.89
C ALA A 44 -17.07 -40.09 -31.31
N LEU A 45 -16.87 -39.06 -32.13
CA LEU A 45 -16.99 -37.65 -31.75
C LEU A 45 -18.44 -37.26 -31.43
N HIS A 46 -19.41 -37.79 -32.17
CA HIS A 46 -20.84 -37.60 -31.88
C HIS A 46 -21.30 -38.34 -30.61
N LEU A 47 -20.75 -39.52 -30.32
CA LEU A 47 -21.03 -40.29 -29.11
C LEU A 47 -20.48 -39.66 -27.82
N ARG A 48 -19.47 -38.77 -27.92
CA ARG A 48 -18.94 -38.02 -26.77
C ARG A 48 -19.64 -36.70 -26.50
N ARG A 49 -20.73 -36.37 -27.21
CA ARG A 49 -21.60 -35.21 -26.91
C ARG A 49 -22.66 -35.59 -25.87
N GLY A 50 -22.21 -36.03 -24.70
CA GLY A 50 -23.06 -36.08 -23.51
C GLY A 50 -23.54 -34.67 -23.16
N LYS A 51 -24.75 -34.53 -22.63
CA LYS A 51 -25.24 -33.24 -22.09
C LYS A 51 -24.19 -32.72 -21.09
N PRO A 52 -23.78 -31.45 -21.16
CA PRO A 52 -22.81 -30.93 -20.20
C PRO A 52 -23.40 -31.10 -18.79
N THR A 53 -22.69 -31.84 -17.94
CA THR A 53 -23.05 -32.01 -16.54
C THR A 53 -23.02 -30.64 -15.86
N TYR A 54 -23.97 -30.34 -14.97
CA TYR A 54 -24.03 -29.04 -14.26
C TYR A 54 -22.68 -28.63 -13.65
N MET A 55 -21.91 -29.60 -13.16
CA MET A 55 -20.56 -29.39 -12.62
C MET A 55 -19.57 -28.84 -13.65
N TYR A 56 -19.65 -29.31 -14.90
CA TYR A 56 -18.80 -28.82 -15.98
C TYR A 56 -19.12 -27.37 -16.36
N MET A 57 -20.41 -27.02 -16.41
CA MET A 57 -20.83 -25.62 -16.62
C MET A 57 -20.42 -24.71 -15.46
N PHE A 58 -20.49 -25.21 -14.22
CA PHE A 58 -20.01 -24.49 -13.04
C PHE A 58 -18.50 -24.19 -13.14
N PHE A 59 -17.66 -25.19 -13.42
CA PHE A 59 -16.22 -24.97 -13.56
C PHE A 59 -15.87 -24.05 -14.74
N LYS A 60 -16.65 -24.09 -15.83
CA LYS A 60 -16.49 -23.14 -16.94
C LYS A 60 -16.76 -21.69 -16.51
N LEU A 61 -17.87 -21.44 -15.83
CA LEU A 61 -18.21 -20.10 -15.34
C LEU A 61 -17.23 -19.63 -14.26
N PHE A 62 -16.78 -20.53 -13.39
CA PHE A 62 -15.77 -20.24 -12.39
C PHE A 62 -14.41 -19.92 -13.03
N GLY A 63 -13.97 -20.69 -14.03
CA GLY A 63 -12.73 -20.42 -14.79
C GLY A 63 -12.77 -19.07 -15.52
N ALA A 64 -13.95 -18.67 -16.01
CA ALA A 64 -14.16 -17.34 -16.62
C ALA A 64 -13.81 -16.19 -15.65
N MET A 65 -14.08 -16.35 -14.35
CA MET A 65 -13.72 -15.34 -13.34
C MET A 65 -12.21 -15.17 -13.19
N PHE A 66 -11.42 -16.22 -13.49
CA PHE A 66 -9.96 -16.18 -13.49
C PHE A 66 -9.37 -15.89 -14.87
N ASN A 67 -10.15 -15.29 -15.79
CA ASN A 67 -9.75 -14.97 -17.17
C ASN A 67 -9.30 -16.20 -18.00
N GLN A 68 -9.80 -17.40 -17.69
CA GLN A 68 -9.55 -18.58 -18.54
C GLN A 68 -10.48 -18.57 -19.75
N SER A 69 -9.92 -18.76 -20.95
CA SER A 69 -10.68 -18.87 -22.19
C SER A 69 -11.41 -20.22 -22.28
N PHE A 70 -12.65 -20.21 -22.75
CA PHE A 70 -13.39 -21.45 -23.05
C PHE A 70 -14.26 -21.26 -24.30
N ASP A 71 -14.38 -22.32 -25.09
CA ASP A 71 -15.14 -22.32 -26.33
C ASP A 71 -16.59 -22.81 -26.11
N GLU A 72 -17.54 -22.14 -26.77
CA GLU A 72 -18.97 -22.45 -26.71
C GLU A 72 -19.60 -22.37 -28.12
N ASP A 73 -20.10 -23.52 -28.57
CA ASP A 73 -20.66 -23.70 -29.90
C ASP A 73 -22.09 -23.10 -30.04
N LYS A 74 -22.82 -22.92 -28.94
CA LYS A 74 -24.24 -22.56 -28.96
C LYS A 74 -24.49 -21.06 -28.79
N PHE A 75 -25.11 -20.44 -29.79
CA PHE A 75 -25.39 -18.99 -29.82
C PHE A 75 -26.20 -18.46 -28.62
N SER A 76 -27.22 -19.19 -28.14
CA SER A 76 -28.00 -18.78 -26.97
C SER A 76 -27.16 -18.73 -25.68
N ASN A 77 -26.17 -19.63 -25.54
CA ASN A 77 -25.26 -19.63 -24.40
C ASN A 77 -24.20 -18.53 -24.52
N ARG A 78 -23.86 -18.10 -25.75
CA ARG A 78 -22.87 -17.01 -25.98
C ARG A 78 -23.34 -15.68 -25.41
N PHE A 79 -24.63 -15.37 -25.44
CA PHE A 79 -25.15 -14.14 -24.84
C PHE A 79 -25.01 -14.14 -23.31
N LEU A 80 -25.35 -15.26 -22.68
CA LEU A 80 -25.21 -15.43 -21.23
C LEU A 80 -23.73 -15.39 -20.81
N VAL A 81 -22.85 -16.06 -21.57
CA VAL A 81 -21.41 -16.02 -21.36
C VAL A 81 -20.86 -14.61 -21.56
N GLY A 82 -21.33 -13.86 -22.56
CA GLY A 82 -20.94 -12.47 -22.80
C GLY A 82 -21.30 -11.55 -21.64
N ILE A 83 -22.52 -11.66 -21.10
CA ILE A 83 -22.93 -10.90 -19.90
C ILE A 83 -22.08 -11.30 -18.70
N TRP A 84 -21.81 -12.60 -18.53
CA TRP A 84 -20.95 -13.11 -17.46
C TRP A 84 -19.52 -12.55 -17.55
N TRP A 85 -18.96 -12.47 -18.76
CA TRP A 85 -17.65 -11.87 -19.02
C TRP A 85 -17.63 -10.38 -18.66
N CYS A 86 -18.64 -9.61 -19.08
CA CYS A 86 -18.76 -8.20 -18.70
C CYS A 86 -18.81 -8.03 -17.17
N PHE A 87 -19.54 -8.89 -16.48
CA PHE A 87 -19.59 -8.90 -15.02
C PHE A 87 -18.23 -9.22 -14.38
N CYS A 88 -17.55 -10.28 -14.83
CA CYS A 88 -16.23 -10.66 -14.31
C CYS A 88 -15.18 -9.55 -14.54
N TYR A 89 -15.23 -8.91 -15.71
CA TYR A 89 -14.35 -7.79 -16.04
C TYR A 89 -14.60 -6.60 -15.11
N LEU A 90 -15.86 -6.20 -14.94
CA LEU A 90 -16.22 -5.08 -14.06
C LEU A 90 -15.78 -5.35 -12.61
N LEU A 91 -15.98 -6.58 -12.13
CA LEU A 91 -15.59 -6.99 -10.78
C LEU A 91 -14.07 -6.97 -10.59
N SER A 92 -13.32 -7.49 -11.56
CA SER A 92 -11.85 -7.51 -11.53
C SER A 92 -11.25 -6.10 -11.54
N VAL A 93 -11.76 -5.22 -12.41
CA VAL A 93 -11.31 -3.82 -12.49
C VAL A 93 -11.64 -3.06 -11.20
N SER A 94 -12.85 -3.24 -10.66
CA SER A 94 -13.25 -2.58 -9.41
C SER A 94 -12.39 -3.03 -8.23
N TYR A 95 -12.11 -4.33 -8.13
CA TYR A 95 -11.23 -4.88 -7.10
C TYR A 95 -9.80 -4.34 -7.22
N ALA A 96 -9.25 -4.34 -8.44
CA ALA A 96 -7.91 -3.79 -8.71
C ALA A 96 -7.83 -2.30 -8.36
N ALA A 97 -8.87 -1.51 -8.68
CA ALA A 97 -8.92 -0.09 -8.36
C ALA A 97 -8.96 0.18 -6.84
N VAL A 98 -9.73 -0.61 -6.08
CA VAL A 98 -9.79 -0.49 -4.62
C VAL A 98 -8.44 -0.86 -3.99
N ILE A 99 -7.81 -1.94 -4.43
CA ILE A 99 -6.48 -2.34 -3.94
C ILE A 99 -5.45 -1.27 -4.27
N ALA A 100 -5.44 -0.75 -5.50
CA ALA A 100 -4.52 0.33 -5.88
C ALA A 100 -4.71 1.57 -5.00
N SER A 101 -5.96 1.95 -4.69
CA SER A 101 -6.26 3.06 -3.77
C SER A 101 -5.73 2.79 -2.36
N LEU A 102 -5.90 1.58 -1.84
CA LEU A 102 -5.40 1.18 -0.51
C LEU A 102 -3.87 1.11 -0.46
N LEU A 103 -3.21 0.72 -1.55
CA LEU A 103 -1.75 0.70 -1.64
C LEU A 103 -1.15 2.11 -1.71
N VAL A 104 -1.86 3.07 -2.30
CA VAL A 104 -1.41 4.47 -2.40
C VAL A 104 -1.52 5.20 -1.07
N ILE A 105 -2.48 4.84 -0.21
CA ILE A 105 -2.66 5.48 1.11
C ILE A 105 -2.04 4.58 2.18
N PRO A 106 -0.81 4.88 2.66
CA PRO A 106 -0.28 4.18 3.81
C PRO A 106 -1.24 4.41 4.98
N MET A 107 -1.72 3.33 5.59
CA MET A 107 -2.50 3.43 6.83
C MET A 107 -1.56 3.98 7.91
N TYR A 108 -1.71 5.26 8.25
CA TYR A 108 -0.95 5.88 9.32
C TYR A 108 -1.32 5.22 10.65
N GLU A 109 -0.32 4.71 11.37
CA GLU A 109 -0.49 4.28 12.77
C GLU A 109 -1.09 5.45 13.58
N SER A 110 -1.93 5.13 14.56
CA SER A 110 -2.53 6.14 15.43
C SER A 110 -1.42 6.93 16.13
N TYR A 111 -1.34 8.22 15.83
CA TYR A 111 -0.39 9.14 16.46
C TYR A 111 -1.12 10.10 17.40
N PRO A 112 -0.48 10.54 18.49
CA PRO A 112 -1.09 11.48 19.41
C PRO A 112 -1.32 12.82 18.73
N LYS A 113 -2.58 13.26 18.67
CA LYS A 113 -2.95 14.55 18.08
C LYS A 113 -2.78 15.68 19.08
N ASP A 114 -3.26 15.45 20.30
CA ASP A 114 -3.30 16.44 21.38
C ASP A 114 -2.51 15.96 22.62
N PHE A 115 -2.33 16.84 23.60
CA PHE A 115 -1.62 16.50 24.83
C PHE A 115 -2.36 15.45 25.69
N GLU A 116 -3.68 15.39 25.58
CA GLU A 116 -4.50 14.38 26.27
C GLU A 116 -4.28 12.99 25.68
N ASP A 117 -4.39 12.86 24.34
CA ASP A 117 -4.01 11.63 23.63
C ASP A 117 -2.57 11.23 23.96
N LEU A 118 -1.64 12.18 23.91
CA LEU A 118 -0.23 11.93 24.22
C LEU A 118 -0.06 11.37 25.64
N ALA A 119 -0.80 11.87 26.63
CA ALA A 119 -0.78 11.34 27.98
C ALA A 119 -1.28 9.89 28.02
N GLU A 120 -2.31 9.53 27.24
CA GLU A 120 -2.80 8.16 27.14
C GLU A 120 -1.77 7.22 26.49
N PHE A 121 -1.15 7.62 25.38
CA PHE A 121 -0.08 6.86 24.74
C PHE A 121 1.11 6.62 25.68
N VAL A 122 1.45 7.61 26.51
CA VAL A 122 2.51 7.50 27.52
C VAL A 122 2.08 6.60 28.69
N ARG A 123 0.81 6.62 29.10
CA ARG A 123 0.24 5.68 30.11
C ARG A 123 0.32 4.23 29.64
N LYS A 124 0.01 3.97 28.37
CA LYS A 124 0.16 2.65 27.74
C LYS A 124 1.62 2.22 27.54
N GLY A 125 2.56 3.16 27.67
CA GLY A 125 3.99 2.91 27.50
C GLY A 125 4.43 2.85 26.03
N GLU A 126 3.57 3.25 25.10
CA GLU A 126 3.83 3.22 23.66
C GLU A 126 4.70 4.40 23.21
N TYR A 127 4.57 5.54 23.88
CA TYR A 127 5.32 6.75 23.58
C TYR A 127 6.22 7.23 24.71
N LYS A 128 7.35 7.83 24.32
CA LYS A 128 8.26 8.57 25.20
C LYS A 128 8.03 10.07 25.04
N VAL A 129 8.11 10.83 26.13
CA VAL A 129 8.05 12.30 26.08
C VAL A 129 9.36 12.90 26.53
N ILE A 130 9.91 13.80 25.73
CA ILE A 130 11.17 14.50 26.00
C ILE A 130 10.88 15.97 26.30
N LEU A 131 11.47 16.45 27.39
CA LEU A 131 11.49 17.87 27.75
C LEU A 131 12.94 18.39 27.81
N PRO A 132 13.23 19.58 27.28
CA PRO A 132 14.57 20.14 27.34
C PRO A 132 14.88 20.64 28.76
N ARG A 133 16.00 20.18 29.34
CA ARG A 133 16.47 20.53 30.68
C ARG A 133 16.88 22.00 30.77
N GLY A 134 16.59 22.64 31.91
CA GLY A 134 16.97 24.03 32.18
C GLY A 134 16.06 25.08 31.52
N THR A 135 14.93 24.65 30.95
CA THR A 135 13.95 25.52 30.30
C THR A 135 12.73 25.76 31.16
N ALA A 136 11.93 26.77 30.79
CA ALA A 136 10.63 27.01 31.42
C ALA A 136 9.63 25.88 31.17
N TYR A 137 9.77 25.11 30.07
CA TYR A 137 8.83 24.06 29.68
C TYR A 137 8.61 23.03 30.80
N THR A 138 9.69 22.59 31.47
CA THR A 138 9.57 21.62 32.56
C THR A 138 8.70 22.12 33.71
N LYS A 139 8.93 23.36 34.15
CA LYS A 139 8.16 23.95 35.25
C LYS A 139 6.73 24.24 34.82
N ASP A 140 6.54 24.70 33.59
CA ASP A 140 5.22 25.02 33.04
C ASP A 140 4.36 23.76 32.84
N THR A 141 4.95 22.64 32.46
CA THR A 141 4.27 21.35 32.35
C THR A 141 3.85 20.82 33.73
N LEU A 142 4.72 20.89 34.73
CA LEU A 142 4.45 20.41 36.09
C LEU A 142 3.44 21.30 36.85
N ASN A 143 3.43 22.61 36.58
CA ASN A 143 2.53 23.57 37.24
C ASN A 143 1.26 23.83 36.42
N SER A 144 0.96 23.00 35.43
CA SER A 144 -0.22 23.18 34.59
C SER A 144 -1.51 22.82 35.35
N LEU A 145 -2.63 23.43 34.98
CA LEU A 145 -3.95 23.11 35.54
C LEU A 145 -4.51 21.78 35.00
N LYS A 146 -4.07 21.34 33.81
CA LYS A 146 -4.53 20.09 33.21
C LYS A 146 -3.75 18.91 33.76
N GLU A 147 -4.46 17.88 34.21
CA GLU A 147 -3.87 16.65 34.74
C GLU A 147 -2.97 15.94 33.71
N SER A 148 -3.37 15.93 32.43
CA SER A 148 -2.58 15.33 31.34
C SER A 148 -1.18 15.94 31.25
N HIS A 149 -1.07 17.27 31.35
CA HIS A 149 0.22 17.96 31.33
C HIS A 149 1.06 17.60 32.56
N VAL A 150 0.48 17.67 33.76
CA VAL A 150 1.20 17.34 35.00
C VAL A 150 1.70 15.90 34.95
N TYR A 151 0.87 14.96 34.51
CA TYR A 151 1.23 13.56 34.32
C TYR A 151 2.42 13.38 33.36
N LEU A 152 2.41 14.07 32.21
CA LEU A 152 3.52 14.03 31.26
C LEU A 152 4.82 14.57 31.88
N GLY A 153 4.73 15.68 32.62
CA GLY A 153 5.85 16.29 33.33
C GLY A 153 6.43 15.37 34.40
N GLU A 154 5.58 14.81 35.25
CA GLU A 154 6.00 13.89 36.31
C GLU A 154 6.60 12.60 35.76
N THR A 155 6.01 12.05 34.70
CA THR A 155 6.49 10.82 34.07
C THR A 155 7.86 11.04 33.46
N ALA A 156 8.06 12.17 32.77
CA ALA A 156 9.36 12.55 32.24
C ALA A 156 10.40 12.73 33.37
N LEU A 157 9.98 13.23 34.54
CA LEU A 157 10.85 13.36 35.71
C LEU A 157 11.24 12.02 36.31
N LYS A 158 10.25 11.16 36.57
CA LYS A 158 10.46 9.82 37.16
C LYS A 158 11.35 8.95 36.29
N ARG A 159 11.24 9.08 34.96
CA ARG A 159 11.99 8.26 33.98
C ARG A 159 13.26 8.93 33.43
N GLY A 160 13.62 10.12 33.91
CA GLY A 160 14.83 10.82 33.47
C GLY A 160 14.83 11.25 32.00
N TRP A 161 13.66 11.58 31.44
CA TRP A 161 13.51 11.99 30.04
C TRP A 161 13.81 13.48 29.77
N TYR A 162 14.54 14.12 30.68
CA TYR A 162 15.04 15.47 30.50
C TYR A 162 16.36 15.46 29.75
N VAL A 163 16.37 15.98 28.53
CA VAL A 163 17.57 16.01 27.70
C VAL A 163 18.21 17.40 27.69
N PRO A 164 19.54 17.51 27.59
CA PRO A 164 20.20 18.78 27.32
C PRO A 164 19.70 19.39 26.01
N MET A 165 19.74 20.73 25.90
CA MET A 165 19.27 21.45 24.72
C MET A 165 20.00 21.04 23.43
N GLU A 166 21.25 20.60 23.55
CA GLU A 166 22.05 20.07 22.44
C GLU A 166 21.42 18.84 21.80
N VAL A 167 20.87 17.93 22.61
CA VAL A 167 20.19 16.72 22.16
C VAL A 167 18.83 17.07 21.57
N TYR A 168 18.13 18.06 22.14
CA TYR A 168 16.89 18.60 21.60
C TYR A 168 17.07 19.20 20.19
N ASN A 169 18.25 19.77 19.91
CA ASN A 169 18.57 20.37 18.61
C ASN A 169 19.03 19.35 17.56
N LYS A 170 19.29 18.08 17.92
CA LYS A 170 19.66 17.05 16.93
C LYS A 170 18.53 16.79 15.93
N PRO A 171 18.83 16.55 14.65
CA PRO A 171 17.81 16.32 13.62
C PRO A 171 17.02 15.02 13.87
N TYR A 172 17.65 14.02 14.47
CA TYR A 172 17.03 12.73 14.75
C TYR A 172 16.24 12.72 16.07
N ILE A 173 14.95 12.44 15.97
CA ILE A 173 14.08 12.08 17.10
C ILE A 173 13.80 10.58 16.97
N PRO A 174 14.05 9.77 18.01
CA PRO A 174 13.73 8.34 17.97
C PRO A 174 12.25 8.08 17.64
N PRO A 175 11.92 6.94 17.02
CA PRO A 175 10.52 6.58 16.76
C PRO A 175 9.72 6.54 18.08
N LYS A 176 8.40 6.80 17.99
CA LYS A 176 7.47 6.85 19.13
C LYS A 176 7.92 7.78 20.27
N THR A 177 8.54 8.90 19.91
CA THR A 177 8.97 9.92 20.87
C THR A 177 8.35 11.27 20.52
N ALA A 178 7.66 11.87 21.48
CA ALA A 178 7.14 13.23 21.39
C ALA A 178 8.07 14.21 22.11
N VAL A 179 8.22 15.40 21.54
CA VAL A 179 9.10 16.44 22.07
C VAL A 179 8.27 17.67 22.41
N ILE A 180 8.34 18.12 23.66
CA ILE A 180 7.64 19.33 24.12
C ILE A 180 8.57 20.53 24.00
N GLY A 181 8.11 21.59 23.33
CA GLY A 181 8.83 22.85 23.29
C GLY A 181 8.16 23.92 22.43
N GLY A 182 8.96 24.89 21.98
CA GLY A 182 8.46 26.08 21.30
C GLY A 182 8.02 25.79 19.86
N ARG A 183 6.74 26.02 19.56
CA ARG A 183 6.15 25.83 18.23
C ARG A 183 6.93 26.51 17.10
N LEU A 184 7.40 27.74 17.32
CA LEU A 184 8.17 28.49 16.33
C LEU A 184 9.51 27.80 15.99
N ILE A 185 10.17 27.20 16.99
CA ILE A 185 11.42 26.45 16.78
C ILE A 185 11.15 25.21 15.93
N PHE A 186 10.04 24.51 16.18
CA PHE A 186 9.65 23.36 15.37
C PHE A 186 9.32 23.76 13.93
N TYR A 187 8.64 24.88 13.71
CA TYR A 187 8.39 25.36 12.34
C TYR A 187 9.67 25.70 11.57
N PHE A 188 10.68 26.28 12.24
CA PHE A 188 11.97 26.51 11.60
C PHE A 188 12.75 25.23 11.32
N LYS A 189 12.56 24.19 12.14
CA LYS A 189 13.34 22.95 12.05
C LYS A 189 12.72 21.92 11.10
N TYR A 190 11.40 21.76 11.14
CA TYR A 190 10.67 20.72 10.41
C TYR A 190 9.73 21.28 9.35
N GLY A 191 9.57 22.60 9.27
CA GLY A 191 8.59 23.24 8.40
C GLY A 191 7.20 23.34 9.06
N ARG A 192 6.25 23.86 8.30
CA ARG A 192 4.84 24.00 8.71
C ARG A 192 3.97 23.29 7.68
N ALA A 193 2.91 22.65 8.14
CA ALA A 193 1.94 21.98 7.27
C ALA A 193 1.47 22.94 6.15
N PRO A 194 1.36 22.46 4.89
CA PRO A 194 1.52 21.08 4.42
C PRO A 194 2.98 20.66 4.14
N LEU A 195 3.94 21.56 4.26
CA LEU A 195 5.36 21.35 3.94
C LEU A 195 6.20 20.91 5.17
N SER A 196 5.58 20.19 6.10
CA SER A 196 6.23 19.77 7.34
C SER A 196 6.71 18.33 7.25
N THR A 197 7.91 18.04 7.74
CA THR A 197 8.47 16.69 7.78
C THR A 197 8.12 15.92 9.05
N LYS A 198 7.57 16.63 10.03
CA LYS A 198 7.05 16.05 11.27
C LYS A 198 5.67 16.62 11.59
N TYR A 199 4.84 15.82 12.24
CA TYR A 199 3.58 16.30 12.79
C TYR A 199 3.87 17.24 13.98
N ILE A 200 3.24 18.42 13.96
CA ILE A 200 3.29 19.41 15.04
C ILE A 200 1.84 19.63 15.47
N SER A 201 1.53 19.30 16.72
CA SER A 201 0.19 19.46 17.28
C SER A 201 -0.26 20.93 17.24
N ASP A 202 -1.55 21.13 16.98
CA ASP A 202 -2.20 22.44 17.02
C ASP A 202 -2.53 22.87 18.47
N ASP A 203 -2.58 21.93 19.41
CA ASP A 203 -2.81 22.22 20.83
C ASP A 203 -1.61 22.95 21.45
N VAL A 204 -1.90 23.88 22.37
CA VAL A 204 -0.90 24.77 22.96
C VAL A 204 -1.01 24.74 24.48
N MET A 205 0.01 24.21 25.13
CA MET A 205 0.09 24.15 26.59
C MET A 205 0.12 25.56 27.23
N LYS A 206 0.85 26.50 26.65
CA LYS A 206 0.98 27.87 27.16
C LYS A 206 1.41 28.86 26.07
N PHE A 207 0.77 30.03 26.06
CA PHE A 207 1.21 31.15 25.24
C PHE A 207 2.33 31.92 25.96
N MET A 208 3.54 31.84 25.42
CA MET A 208 4.66 32.66 25.87
C MET A 208 4.83 33.87 24.97
N ARG A 209 4.90 35.05 25.58
CA ARG A 209 5.25 36.30 24.87
C ARG A 209 6.75 36.46 24.92
N ASN A 210 7.38 36.51 23.74
CA ASN A 210 8.78 36.85 23.63
C ASN A 210 8.94 38.38 23.69
N GLY A 211 9.98 38.85 24.36
CA GLY A 211 10.28 40.26 24.50
C GLY A 211 11.78 40.50 24.49
N VAL A 212 12.18 41.74 24.18
CA VAL A 212 13.58 42.14 24.21
C VAL A 212 13.92 42.56 25.63
N LEU A 213 14.88 41.86 26.25
CA LEU A 213 15.37 42.22 27.57
C LEU A 213 16.50 43.26 27.44
N VAL A 214 16.35 44.39 28.12
CA VAL A 214 17.35 45.47 28.14
C VAL A 214 17.72 45.81 29.58
N ASN A 215 18.93 46.34 29.78
CA ASN A 215 19.37 46.80 31.10
C ASN A 215 18.40 47.86 31.65
N LYS A 216 18.16 47.85 32.96
CA LYS A 216 17.36 48.86 33.65
C LYS A 216 17.80 50.29 33.35
N ASN A 217 19.10 50.54 33.14
CA ASN A 217 19.64 51.87 32.86
C ASN A 217 19.83 52.16 31.36
N PHE A 218 19.27 51.33 30.47
CA PHE A 218 19.36 51.55 29.04
C PHE A 218 18.62 52.84 28.63
N CYS A 219 19.30 53.74 27.94
CA CYS A 219 18.79 55.08 27.62
C CYS A 219 17.65 55.09 26.60
N CYS A 220 17.56 54.09 25.72
CA CYS A 220 16.70 54.13 24.53
C CYS A 220 15.51 53.16 24.55
N LYS A 221 15.00 52.78 25.73
CA LYS A 221 13.89 51.80 25.83
C LYS A 221 12.66 52.20 25.02
N LYS A 222 12.22 53.46 25.17
CA LYS A 222 11.07 54.02 24.45
C LYS A 222 11.25 53.96 22.93
N ALA A 223 12.48 54.16 22.44
CA ALA A 223 12.78 54.09 21.01
C ALA A 223 12.64 52.65 20.49
N ILE A 224 13.15 51.67 21.23
CA ILE A 224 13.00 50.24 20.89
C ILE A 224 11.53 49.84 20.89
N ASP A 225 10.79 50.20 21.94
CA ASP A 225 9.37 49.86 22.04
C ASP A 225 8.56 50.45 20.88
N PHE A 226 8.85 51.71 20.51
CA PHE A 226 8.22 52.35 19.36
C PHE A 226 8.51 51.63 18.04
N VAL A 227 9.76 51.21 17.82
CA VAL A 227 10.15 50.46 16.62
C VAL A 227 9.48 49.08 16.59
N ILE A 228 9.50 48.33 17.69
CA ILE A 228 8.86 47.01 17.78
C ILE A 228 7.36 47.15 17.51
N LYS A 229 6.71 48.17 18.09
CA LYS A 229 5.30 48.43 17.87
C LYS A 229 4.99 48.70 16.40
N ARG A 230 5.77 49.56 15.74
CA ARG A 230 5.63 49.81 14.30
C ARG A 230 5.81 48.55 13.47
N ILE A 231 6.85 47.76 13.72
CA ILE A 231 7.10 46.51 12.98
C ILE A 231 5.89 45.56 13.09
N ASN A 232 5.28 45.47 14.27
CA ASN A 232 4.08 44.65 14.48
C ASN A 232 2.83 45.26 13.84
N GLU A 233 2.59 46.57 13.98
CA GLU A 233 1.44 47.27 13.38
C GLU A 233 1.45 47.19 11.85
N PHE A 234 2.64 47.21 11.22
CA PHE A 234 2.79 47.01 9.79
C PHE A 234 2.72 45.53 9.35
N GLY A 235 2.57 44.58 10.28
CA GLY A 235 2.57 43.14 9.97
C GLY A 235 3.93 42.62 9.46
N LEU A 236 4.99 43.42 9.56
CA LEU A 236 6.30 43.09 8.99
C LEU A 236 6.92 41.88 9.71
N PHE A 237 6.72 41.78 11.03
CA PHE A 237 7.20 40.64 11.81
C PHE A 237 6.59 39.32 11.32
N GLU A 238 5.27 39.26 11.20
CA GLU A 238 4.57 38.06 10.73
C GLU A 238 5.00 37.68 9.31
N ARG A 239 5.13 38.67 8.42
CA ARG A 239 5.61 38.45 7.05
C ARG A 239 7.02 37.85 7.02
N ILE A 240 7.96 38.41 7.78
CA ILE A 240 9.35 37.93 7.84
C ILE A 240 9.38 36.49 8.38
N VAL A 241 8.67 36.24 9.47
CA VAL A 241 8.63 34.91 10.10
C VAL A 241 8.04 33.86 9.15
N ASN A 242 6.89 34.16 8.53
CA ASN A 242 6.25 33.23 7.59
C ASN A 242 7.12 33.00 6.35
N TYR A 243 7.78 34.04 5.83
CA TYR A 243 8.69 33.91 4.69
C TYR A 243 9.89 33.00 5.02
N GLU A 244 10.52 33.18 6.18
CA GLU A 244 11.65 32.35 6.59
C GLU A 244 11.20 30.91 6.85
N ILE A 245 10.09 30.68 7.55
CA ILE A 245 9.53 29.32 7.76
C ILE A 245 9.27 28.64 6.42
N TYR A 246 8.66 29.33 5.46
CA TYR A 246 8.41 28.79 4.12
C TYR A 246 9.70 28.44 3.38
N LYS A 247 10.69 29.35 3.39
CA LYS A 247 12.00 29.16 2.76
C LYS A 247 12.79 28.00 3.40
N PHE A 248 12.65 27.80 4.71
CA PHE A 248 13.23 26.65 5.40
C PHE A 248 12.48 25.35 5.08
N GLY A 249 11.15 25.36 5.10
CA GLY A 249 10.32 24.20 4.74
C GLY A 249 10.65 23.66 3.35
N ILE A 250 10.80 24.54 2.34
CA ILE A 250 11.23 24.12 0.99
C ILE A 250 12.62 23.46 1.01
N ARG A 251 13.56 24.01 1.79
CA ARG A 251 14.93 23.46 1.87
C ARG A 251 14.94 22.08 2.50
N VAL A 252 14.19 21.91 3.59
CA VAL A 252 14.07 20.64 4.32
C VAL A 252 13.37 19.58 3.46
N LEU A 253 12.31 19.95 2.74
CA LEU A 253 11.64 19.04 1.82
C LEU A 253 12.58 18.54 0.72
N LYS A 254 13.39 19.42 0.12
CA LYS A 254 14.36 19.00 -0.91
C LYS A 254 15.36 17.95 -0.42
N THR A 255 15.71 17.98 0.87
CA THR A 255 16.60 16.97 1.47
C THR A 255 15.86 15.68 1.80
N ASP A 256 14.66 15.75 2.41
CA ASP A 256 13.92 14.55 2.82
C ASP A 256 13.30 13.80 1.63
N PHE A 257 12.86 14.50 0.57
CA PHE A 257 12.40 13.85 -0.66
C PHE A 257 13.50 13.04 -1.37
N HIS A 258 14.78 13.35 -1.12
CA HIS A 258 15.87 12.57 -1.70
C HIS A 258 16.09 11.24 -0.97
N ASP A 259 15.69 11.12 0.30
CA ASP A 259 15.79 9.89 1.10
C ASP A 259 14.49 9.05 1.06
N GLU A 260 13.31 9.66 0.91
CA GLU A 260 12.02 8.94 0.82
C GLU A 260 11.60 8.55 -0.62
N GLN A 261 12.36 8.94 -1.64
CA GLN A 261 12.18 8.43 -3.01
C GLN A 261 12.74 7.01 -3.23
N GLU A 262 13.07 6.28 -2.17
CA GLU A 262 12.93 4.82 -2.25
C GLU A 262 11.43 4.51 -2.31
N GLU A 263 10.89 4.51 -3.52
CA GLU A 263 9.62 3.85 -3.83
C GLU A 263 9.61 2.53 -3.08
N ARG A 264 8.77 2.43 -2.05
CA ARG A 264 8.67 1.23 -1.22
C ARG A 264 8.09 0.14 -2.12
N GLY A 265 8.96 -0.54 -2.86
CA GLY A 265 8.58 -1.65 -3.72
C GLY A 265 7.87 -2.69 -2.87
N LEU A 266 6.84 -3.33 -3.43
CA LEU A 266 6.11 -4.37 -2.71
C LEU A 266 7.10 -5.39 -2.15
N SER A 267 7.09 -5.56 -0.84
CA SER A 267 7.91 -6.57 -0.18
C SER A 267 7.28 -7.95 -0.39
N LEU A 268 8.10 -9.01 -0.28
CA LEU A 268 7.60 -10.38 -0.25
C LEU A 268 6.65 -10.61 0.94
N ASP A 269 6.80 -9.84 2.02
CA ASP A 269 5.90 -9.87 3.16
C ASP A 269 4.49 -9.41 2.79
N ASP A 270 4.36 -8.43 1.89
CA ASP A 270 3.06 -7.92 1.43
C ASP A 270 2.31 -8.95 0.56
N LEU A 271 3.03 -9.84 -0.11
CA LEU A 271 2.50 -10.94 -0.94
C LEU A 271 2.38 -12.27 -0.17
N SER A 272 2.79 -12.31 1.10
CA SER A 272 2.83 -13.53 1.92
C SER A 272 1.48 -14.24 1.97
N ALA A 273 0.38 -13.50 2.09
CA ALA A 273 -0.96 -14.05 2.12
C ALA A 273 -1.33 -14.82 0.84
N ALA A 274 -0.89 -14.34 -0.33
CA ALA A 274 -1.14 -15.02 -1.60
C ALA A 274 -0.38 -16.36 -1.68
N PHE A 275 0.87 -16.39 -1.21
CA PHE A 275 1.67 -17.61 -1.13
C PHE A 275 1.09 -18.62 -0.12
N ILE A 276 0.58 -18.14 1.03
CA ILE A 276 -0.11 -18.99 2.01
C ILE A 276 -1.36 -19.61 1.41
N CYS A 277 -2.17 -18.85 0.68
CA CYS A 277 -3.37 -19.37 0.03
C CYS A 277 -3.04 -20.45 -1.01
N LEU A 278 -2.00 -20.23 -1.82
CA LEU A 278 -1.53 -21.17 -2.84
C LEU A 278 -0.99 -22.47 -2.23
N THR A 279 -0.19 -22.38 -1.16
CA THR A 279 0.33 -23.56 -0.46
C THR A 279 -0.78 -24.38 0.18
N LEU A 280 -1.76 -23.74 0.83
CA LEU A 280 -2.95 -24.41 1.35
C LEU A 280 -3.75 -25.10 0.23
N GLY A 281 -3.90 -24.45 -0.93
CA GLY A 281 -4.55 -25.03 -2.11
C GLY A 281 -3.89 -26.32 -2.58
N TYR A 282 -2.55 -26.35 -2.66
CA TYR A 282 -1.81 -27.56 -3.02
C TYR A 282 -1.97 -28.68 -2.00
N ILE A 283 -1.91 -28.36 -0.70
CA ILE A 283 -2.10 -29.34 0.36
C ILE A 283 -3.49 -29.99 0.25
N LEU A 284 -4.54 -29.17 0.10
CA LEU A 284 -5.91 -29.67 -0.07
C LEU A 284 -6.05 -30.55 -1.33
N SER A 285 -5.45 -30.13 -2.44
CA SER A 285 -5.48 -30.91 -3.69
C SER A 285 -4.83 -32.29 -3.51
N ILE A 286 -3.67 -32.36 -2.86
CA ILE A 286 -2.99 -33.62 -2.56
C ILE A 286 -3.84 -34.51 -1.66
N ILE A 287 -4.46 -33.94 -0.61
CA ILE A 287 -5.36 -34.68 0.28
C ILE A 287 -6.54 -35.26 -0.51
N THR A 288 -7.20 -34.45 -1.35
CA THR A 288 -8.32 -34.93 -2.17
C THR A 288 -7.92 -36.06 -3.12
N PHE A 289 -6.74 -35.98 -3.72
CA PHE A 289 -6.22 -37.02 -4.61
C PHE A 289 -5.93 -38.33 -3.86
N ILE A 290 -5.38 -38.24 -2.64
CA ILE A 290 -5.14 -39.42 -1.80
C ILE A 290 -6.46 -40.07 -1.39
N VAL A 291 -7.45 -39.28 -0.96
CA VAL A 291 -8.78 -39.76 -0.58
C VAL A 291 -9.48 -40.42 -1.77
N GLU A 292 -9.45 -39.79 -2.94
CA GLU A 292 -10.03 -40.35 -4.17
C GLU A 292 -9.39 -41.69 -4.50
N ARG A 293 -8.06 -41.80 -4.41
CA ARG A 293 -7.34 -43.05 -4.69
C ARG A 293 -7.62 -44.17 -3.68
N ILE A 294 -7.93 -43.83 -2.43
CA ILE A 294 -8.33 -44.80 -1.40
C ILE A 294 -9.77 -45.25 -1.62
N TYR A 295 -10.68 -44.34 -1.98
CA TYR A 295 -12.11 -44.63 -2.15
C TYR A 295 -12.43 -45.27 -3.52
N SER A 296 -11.64 -44.99 -4.54
CA SER A 296 -11.75 -45.57 -5.88
C SER A 296 -11.10 -46.97 -5.99
N ARG A 297 -10.56 -47.49 -4.88
CA ARG A 297 -9.99 -48.84 -4.80
C ARG A 297 -10.99 -49.79 -4.16
#